data_AF-A0A958Q2R7-F1
#
_entry.id   AF-A0A958Q2R7-F1
#
_cell.length_a   1.000
_cell.length_b   1.000
_cell.length_c   1.000
_cell.angle_alpha   90.00
_cell.angle_beta   90.00
_cell.angle_gamma   90.00
#
_symmetry.space_group_name_H-M   'P 1'
#
loop_
_entity.id
_entity.type
_entity.pdbx_description
1 polymer ?
#
loop_
_entity_poly.entity_id
_entity_poly.type
_entity_poly.pdbx_seq_one_letter_code
_entity_poly.pdbx_strand_id
1 'polypeptide(L)'
;MKISDNHTNRWPSRFLEVRDGNTVFPSRFAVSCLAVIGALSIIFATTAKAEELPADKVEVETEVYFPTEDHEFREGVFTYEVSWQGIPAAEAEVSVQKVDGIYEVLATARTNSFVDVFYKLRYAAHGGLSAEDFSPGYLFIDQRENSRVTKASLEFTEDGRIRSQLSKRKGENVGRTHEYDFEANNFTLEPLSAAFFARSLDWKPGVSRSFDTFDGKSRYLIKL
;
A
#
# COMPACT_ATOMS: atom_id res chain seq x y z
N MET A 1 40.17 -14.01 11.55
CA MET A 1 39.95 -13.28 10.29
C MET A 1 38.65 -12.51 10.44
N LYS A 2 38.75 -11.20 10.70
CA LYS A 2 37.59 -10.30 10.91
C LYS A 2 37.21 -9.73 9.56
N ILE A 3 35.94 -9.83 9.19
CA ILE A 3 35.35 -9.03 8.11
C ILE A 3 34.17 -8.30 8.75
N SER A 4 34.36 -7.00 8.93
CA SER A 4 33.28 -6.06 9.17
C SER A 4 33.00 -5.39 7.84
N ASP A 5 31.75 -5.40 7.39
CA ASP A 5 31.34 -4.53 6.29
C ASP A 5 30.06 -3.78 6.67
N ASN A 6 30.25 -2.46 6.73
CA ASN A 6 29.25 -1.42 6.91
C ASN A 6 28.45 -1.26 5.61
N HIS A 7 27.21 -1.76 5.56
CA HIS A 7 26.27 -1.35 4.53
C HIS A 7 25.53 -0.07 4.97
N THR A 8 26.08 1.07 4.56
CA THR A 8 25.35 2.34 4.50
C THR A 8 24.76 2.47 3.10
N ASN A 9 23.52 2.01 2.91
CA ASN A 9 22.79 2.26 1.66
C ASN A 9 22.33 3.73 1.63
N ARG A 10 23.18 4.55 1.02
CA ARG A 10 22.86 5.91 0.56
C ARG A 10 22.03 5.80 -0.72
N TRP A 11 20.80 6.30 -0.68
CA TRP A 11 20.00 6.55 -1.89
C TRP A 11 20.63 7.68 -2.72
N PRO A 12 20.63 7.60 -4.06
CA PRO A 12 21.11 8.68 -4.90
C PRO A 12 20.18 9.88 -4.79
N SER A 13 20.73 10.98 -4.29
CA SER A 13 20.10 12.29 -4.25
C SER A 13 20.49 13.02 -5.52
N ARG A 14 19.59 13.06 -6.52
CA ARG A 14 19.54 14.04 -7.63
C ARG A 14 18.42 13.68 -8.59
N PHE A 15 17.32 14.41 -8.54
CA PHE A 15 16.61 14.88 -9.73
C PHE A 15 16.03 16.27 -9.39
N LEU A 16 16.47 17.26 -10.16
CA LEU A 16 16.12 18.68 -10.04
C LEU A 16 15.26 19.08 -11.24
N GLU A 17 14.33 19.99 -10.95
CA GLU A 17 13.84 21.10 -11.80
C GLU A 17 12.88 20.79 -12.97
N VAL A 18 11.59 21.17 -12.77
CA VAL A 18 10.73 21.72 -13.83
C VAL A 18 9.95 22.91 -13.25
N ARG A 19 9.93 24.01 -14.01
CA ARG A 19 9.42 25.35 -13.70
C ARG A 19 7.93 25.54 -14.02
N ASP A 20 7.34 26.42 -13.20
CA ASP A 20 6.29 27.44 -13.41
C ASP A 20 5.11 27.22 -14.38
N GLY A 21 3.92 27.28 -13.79
CA GLY A 21 2.65 27.57 -14.46
C GLY A 21 1.67 28.29 -13.52
N ASN A 22 1.66 29.61 -13.59
CA ASN A 22 0.68 30.49 -12.93
C ASN A 22 -0.76 30.15 -13.36
N THR A 23 -1.69 29.98 -12.42
CA THR A 23 -3.06 30.51 -12.57
C THR A 23 -3.63 30.97 -11.23
N VAL A 24 -4.20 32.17 -11.25
CA VAL A 24 -4.88 32.86 -10.14
C VAL A 24 -6.38 32.59 -10.29
N PHE A 25 -7.04 32.16 -9.21
CA PHE A 25 -8.50 32.25 -9.08
C PHE A 25 -8.87 32.81 -7.70
N PRO A 26 -9.66 33.91 -7.63
CA PRO A 26 -10.15 34.44 -6.38
C PRO A 26 -11.59 34.00 -6.07
N SER A 27 -11.92 34.13 -4.78
CA SER A 27 -13.22 34.46 -4.19
C SER A 27 -14.02 33.35 -3.48
N ARG A 28 -13.92 33.41 -2.14
CA ARG A 28 -14.99 33.71 -1.16
C ARG A 28 -16.34 32.99 -1.31
N PHE A 29 -16.63 32.06 -0.40
CA PHE A 29 -17.93 31.88 0.27
C PHE A 29 -17.67 31.39 1.72
N ALA A 30 -17.81 32.26 2.73
CA ALA A 30 -18.92 32.28 3.72
C ALA A 30 -19.04 30.96 4.52
N VAL A 31 -18.46 30.81 5.71
CA VAL A 31 -18.88 31.30 7.05
C VAL A 31 -20.34 30.95 7.41
N SER A 32 -20.46 29.92 8.26
CA SER A 32 -21.37 29.72 9.39
C SER A 32 -22.88 29.48 9.19
N CYS A 33 -23.34 28.32 9.72
CA CYS A 33 -24.57 28.16 10.53
C CYS A 33 -24.34 26.95 11.48
N LEU A 34 -24.17 27.16 12.80
CA LEU A 34 -25.20 26.98 13.86
C LEU A 34 -25.97 25.65 13.72
N ALA A 35 -25.64 24.59 14.46
CA ALA A 35 -25.88 24.33 15.89
C ALA A 35 -27.34 23.96 16.27
N VAL A 36 -27.44 22.77 16.89
CA VAL A 36 -28.47 22.24 17.82
C VAL A 36 -29.80 21.69 17.27
N ILE A 37 -29.88 20.36 17.21
CA ILE A 37 -30.99 19.49 17.72
C ILE A 37 -30.28 18.17 18.10
N GLY A 38 -30.33 17.59 19.31
CA GLY A 38 -31.32 17.71 20.37
C GLY A 38 -32.33 16.56 20.38
N ALA A 39 -31.91 15.30 20.30
CA ALA A 39 -32.75 14.17 20.72
C ALA A 39 -31.92 12.92 21.08
N LEU A 40 -32.08 12.48 22.33
CA LEU A 40 -31.64 11.22 22.89
C LEU A 40 -31.99 10.05 21.96
N SER A 41 -30.97 9.32 21.53
CA SER A 41 -31.07 7.91 21.19
C SER A 41 -29.94 7.22 21.93
N ILE A 42 -30.22 6.78 23.16
CA ILE A 42 -29.35 5.81 23.85
C ILE A 42 -29.59 4.48 23.14
N ILE A 43 -29.03 4.36 21.94
CA ILE A 43 -28.79 3.07 21.33
C ILE A 43 -27.68 2.49 22.20
N PHE A 44 -28.01 1.46 22.98
CA PHE A 44 -27.01 0.52 23.45
C PHE A 44 -26.41 -0.12 22.19
N ALA A 45 -25.50 0.61 21.55
CA ALA A 45 -24.57 0.02 20.62
C ALA A 45 -23.74 -0.91 21.49
N THR A 46 -24.14 -2.18 21.54
CA THR A 46 -23.21 -3.25 21.84
C THR A 46 -22.08 -3.04 20.85
N THR A 47 -21.01 -2.39 21.29
CA THR A 47 -19.75 -2.40 20.57
C THR A 47 -19.30 -3.85 20.65
N ALA A 48 -19.83 -4.69 19.77
CA ALA A 48 -19.18 -5.92 19.40
C ALA A 48 -17.81 -5.46 18.90
N LYS A 49 -16.83 -5.47 19.81
CA LYS A 49 -15.45 -5.31 19.41
C LYS A 49 -15.17 -6.58 18.62
N ALA A 50 -15.17 -6.45 17.30
CA ALA A 50 -14.66 -7.50 16.44
C ALA A 50 -13.28 -7.88 16.99
N GLU A 51 -13.16 -9.11 17.45
CA GLU A 51 -11.89 -9.63 17.94
C GLU A 51 -10.95 -9.74 16.74
N GLU A 52 -9.88 -8.94 16.75
CA GLU A 52 -8.87 -8.98 15.69
C GLU A 52 -8.09 -10.29 15.83
N LEU A 53 -8.37 -11.25 14.94
CA LEU A 53 -7.61 -12.49 14.90
C LEU A 53 -6.19 -12.18 14.39
N PRO A 54 -5.14 -12.77 15.01
CA PRO A 54 -3.79 -12.72 14.48
C PRO A 54 -3.74 -13.29 13.05
N ALA A 55 -2.85 -12.75 12.21
CA ALA A 55 -2.75 -13.15 10.79
C ALA A 55 -2.52 -14.66 10.59
N ASP A 56 -1.77 -15.31 11.50
CA ASP A 56 -1.48 -16.75 11.50
C ASP A 56 -2.66 -17.62 11.95
N LYS A 57 -3.74 -17.00 12.48
CA LYS A 57 -4.97 -17.68 12.92
C LYS A 57 -6.13 -17.48 11.97
N VAL A 58 -5.94 -16.73 10.89
CA VAL A 58 -6.96 -16.57 9.86
C VAL A 58 -6.88 -17.75 8.91
N GLU A 59 -7.89 -18.61 8.94
CA GLU A 59 -8.08 -19.64 7.93
C GLU A 59 -8.82 -19.03 6.74
N VAL A 60 -8.14 -18.94 5.60
CA VAL A 60 -8.71 -18.44 4.35
C VAL A 60 -8.67 -19.56 3.33
N GLU A 61 -9.78 -19.76 2.62
CA GLU A 61 -9.86 -20.61 1.45
C GLU A 61 -10.45 -19.78 0.31
N THR A 62 -9.67 -19.55 -0.75
CA THR A 62 -10.14 -18.89 -1.96
C THR A 62 -9.93 -19.80 -3.16
N GLU A 63 -10.68 -19.54 -4.23
CA GLU A 63 -10.37 -20.11 -5.53
C GLU A 63 -8.94 -19.71 -5.95
N VAL A 64 -8.24 -20.63 -6.58
CA VAL A 64 -6.95 -20.35 -7.23
C VAL A 64 -7.24 -19.79 -8.62
N TYR A 65 -6.75 -18.59 -8.89
CA TYR A 65 -6.83 -18.00 -10.22
C TYR A 65 -5.49 -18.12 -10.93
N PHE A 66 -5.53 -18.02 -12.25
CA PHE A 66 -4.35 -17.94 -13.08
C PHE A 66 -4.42 -16.67 -13.93
N PRO A 67 -3.28 -15.98 -14.11
CA PRO A 67 -3.15 -14.93 -15.10
C PRO A 67 -3.56 -15.41 -16.49
N THR A 68 -3.97 -14.50 -17.36
CA THR A 68 -4.15 -14.86 -18.78
C THR A 68 -2.82 -15.30 -19.36
N GLU A 69 -2.85 -16.36 -20.18
CA GLU A 69 -1.69 -16.80 -20.96
C GLU A 69 -1.09 -15.58 -21.69
N ASP A 70 0.23 -15.41 -21.57
CA ASP A 70 1.01 -14.31 -22.16
C ASP A 70 0.73 -12.89 -21.63
N HIS A 71 0.14 -12.73 -20.44
CA HIS A 71 0.00 -11.39 -19.84
C HIS A 71 1.38 -10.77 -19.56
N GLU A 72 1.64 -9.59 -20.13
CA GLU A 72 2.84 -8.80 -19.79
C GLU A 72 2.46 -7.38 -19.36
N PHE A 73 3.07 -6.93 -18.27
CA PHE A 73 2.92 -5.54 -17.84
C PHE A 73 3.84 -4.66 -18.67
N ARG A 74 3.28 -3.56 -19.16
CA ARG A 74 4.07 -2.52 -19.81
C ARG A 74 5.07 -1.94 -18.81
N GLU A 75 6.35 -2.02 -19.15
CA GLU A 75 7.42 -1.34 -18.43
C GLU A 75 7.38 0.18 -18.66
N GLY A 76 7.87 0.93 -17.67
CA GLY A 76 7.95 2.39 -17.69
C GLY A 76 7.42 3.04 -16.42
N VAL A 77 7.30 4.36 -16.48
CA VAL A 77 6.83 5.21 -15.38
C VAL A 77 5.43 5.71 -15.68
N PHE A 78 4.52 5.50 -14.74
CA PHE A 78 3.12 5.87 -14.81
C PHE A 78 2.78 6.87 -13.71
N THR A 79 2.35 8.06 -14.09
CA THR A 79 1.94 9.12 -13.16
C THR A 79 0.41 9.15 -13.05
N TYR A 80 -0.09 9.26 -11.82
CA TYR A 80 -1.50 9.28 -11.49
C TYR A 80 -1.83 10.50 -10.65
N GLU A 81 -2.95 11.15 -10.96
CA GLU A 81 -3.54 12.18 -10.12
C GLU A 81 -4.60 11.55 -9.22
N VAL A 82 -4.54 11.87 -7.94
CA VAL A 82 -5.50 11.39 -6.93
C VAL A 82 -6.36 12.56 -6.51
N SER A 83 -7.68 12.39 -6.59
CA SER A 83 -8.66 13.40 -6.20
C SER A 83 -9.64 12.89 -5.16
N TRP A 84 -10.15 13.80 -4.33
CA TRP A 84 -11.26 13.57 -3.41
C TRP A 84 -12.49 14.31 -3.92
N GLN A 85 -13.47 13.57 -4.43
CA GLN A 85 -14.69 14.15 -5.02
C GLN A 85 -14.38 15.21 -6.10
N GLY A 86 -13.35 14.97 -6.91
CA GLY A 86 -12.89 15.89 -7.96
C GLY A 86 -11.94 17.00 -7.49
N ILE A 87 -11.67 17.12 -6.19
CA ILE A 87 -10.66 18.05 -5.66
C ILE A 87 -9.29 17.37 -5.71
N PRO A 88 -8.28 17.90 -6.41
CA PRO A 88 -6.94 17.32 -6.43
C PRO A 88 -6.38 17.21 -5.01
N ALA A 89 -5.87 16.04 -4.65
CA ALA A 89 -5.43 15.73 -3.28
C ALA A 89 -3.99 15.24 -3.22
N ALA A 90 -3.56 14.42 -4.19
CA ALA A 90 -2.24 13.83 -4.22
C ALA A 90 -1.82 13.49 -5.66
N GLU A 91 -0.54 13.18 -5.81
CA GLU A 91 0.04 12.57 -7.00
C GLU A 91 0.67 11.24 -6.59
N ALA A 92 0.64 10.27 -7.49
CA ALA A 92 1.31 8.99 -7.34
C ALA A 92 2.09 8.64 -8.61
N GLU A 93 3.18 7.92 -8.45
CA GLU A 93 4.01 7.43 -9.54
C GLU A 93 4.25 5.94 -9.33
N VAL A 94 4.12 5.14 -10.39
CA VAL A 94 4.46 3.72 -10.39
C VAL A 94 5.47 3.50 -11.51
N SER A 95 6.67 3.06 -11.15
CA SER A 95 7.69 2.60 -12.09
C SER A 95 7.66 1.08 -12.12
N VAL A 96 7.61 0.50 -13.32
CA VAL A 96 7.64 -0.94 -13.55
C VAL A 96 8.81 -1.25 -14.47
N GLN A 97 9.65 -2.20 -14.09
CA GLN A 97 10.73 -2.72 -14.91
C GLN A 97 10.83 -4.23 -14.74
N LYS A 98 11.20 -4.96 -15.78
CA LYS A 98 11.40 -6.42 -15.75
C LYS A 98 12.90 -6.72 -15.73
N VAL A 99 13.40 -7.30 -14.65
CA VAL A 99 14.82 -7.62 -14.45
C VAL A 99 14.91 -9.09 -14.05
N ASP A 100 15.65 -9.89 -14.83
CA ASP A 100 15.91 -11.31 -14.54
C ASP A 100 14.65 -12.15 -14.21
N GLY A 101 13.54 -11.89 -14.93
CA GLY A 101 12.28 -12.62 -14.74
C GLY A 101 11.43 -12.11 -13.56
N ILE A 102 11.80 -10.99 -12.94
CA ILE A 102 11.06 -10.34 -11.86
C ILE A 102 10.56 -8.98 -12.34
N TYR A 103 9.29 -8.66 -12.11
CA TYR A 103 8.83 -7.28 -12.17
C TYR A 103 9.22 -6.56 -10.90
N GLU A 104 10.11 -5.58 -11.02
CA GLU A 104 10.45 -4.64 -9.97
C GLU A 104 9.54 -3.42 -10.09
N VAL A 105 8.80 -3.16 -9.01
CA VAL A 105 7.78 -2.12 -8.98
C VAL A 105 8.08 -1.13 -7.86
N LEU A 106 8.31 0.12 -8.24
CA LEU A 106 8.48 1.24 -7.31
C LEU A 106 7.24 2.13 -7.37
N ALA A 107 6.46 2.16 -6.30
CA ALA A 107 5.30 3.02 -6.15
C ALA A 107 5.62 4.17 -5.17
N THR A 108 5.36 5.40 -5.56
CA THR A 108 5.44 6.56 -4.66
C THR A 108 4.13 7.33 -4.66
N ALA A 109 3.82 7.97 -3.53
CA ALA A 109 2.66 8.86 -3.45
C ALA A 109 2.94 10.03 -2.50
N ARG A 110 2.39 11.20 -2.82
CA ARG A 110 2.49 12.38 -1.98
C ARG A 110 1.29 13.30 -2.13
N THR A 111 0.82 13.82 -1.01
CA THR A 111 -0.22 14.85 -0.96
C THR A 111 0.30 16.17 -1.53
N ASN A 112 -0.61 16.93 -2.14
CA ASN A 112 -0.31 18.26 -2.66
C ASN A 112 -0.18 19.29 -1.52
N SER A 113 0.29 20.48 -1.86
CA SER A 113 0.55 21.55 -0.88
C SER A 113 -0.70 21.99 -0.10
N PHE A 114 -1.88 21.93 -0.71
CA PHE A 114 -3.14 22.28 -0.05
C PHE A 114 -3.53 21.24 1.01
N VAL A 115 -3.48 19.95 0.66
CA VAL A 115 -3.80 18.86 1.59
C VAL A 115 -2.73 18.71 2.68
N ASP A 116 -1.46 18.96 2.35
CA ASP A 116 -0.33 18.92 3.28
C ASP A 116 -0.53 19.79 4.55
N VAL A 117 -1.38 20.83 4.49
CA VAL A 117 -1.68 21.72 5.62
C VAL A 117 -2.32 20.96 6.79
N PHE A 118 -3.17 19.97 6.50
CA PHE A 118 -3.88 19.18 7.52
C PHE A 118 -3.55 17.69 7.47
N TYR A 119 -3.02 17.20 6.35
CA TYR A 119 -2.62 15.82 6.17
C TYR A 119 -1.46 15.70 5.18
N LYS A 120 -0.27 15.43 5.70
CA LYS A 120 0.95 15.26 4.91
C LYS A 120 1.31 13.79 4.76
N LEU A 121 1.17 13.24 3.56
CA LEU A 121 1.61 11.88 3.22
C LEU A 121 2.83 11.94 2.30
N ARG A 122 3.86 11.14 2.64
CA ARG A 122 4.95 10.76 1.73
C ARG A 122 5.09 9.26 1.82
N TYR A 123 4.89 8.59 0.70
CA TYR A 123 4.84 7.13 0.63
C TYR A 123 5.80 6.66 -0.45
N ALA A 124 6.54 5.61 -0.15
CA ALA A 124 7.30 4.83 -1.10
C ALA A 124 7.11 3.34 -0.79
N ALA A 125 6.89 2.54 -1.82
CA ALA A 125 6.88 1.09 -1.75
C ALA A 125 7.69 0.51 -2.90
N HIS A 126 8.48 -0.51 -2.60
CA HIS A 126 9.29 -1.23 -3.57
C HIS A 126 9.00 -2.72 -3.42
N GLY A 127 8.43 -3.33 -4.45
CA GLY A 127 8.09 -4.75 -4.43
C GLY A 127 8.59 -5.45 -5.68
N GLY A 128 8.90 -6.74 -5.50
CA GLY A 128 9.27 -7.65 -6.56
C GLY A 128 8.26 -8.78 -6.65
N LEU A 129 7.80 -9.07 -7.87
CA LEU A 129 6.92 -10.21 -8.16
C LEU A 129 7.39 -10.97 -9.40
N SER A 130 7.17 -12.28 -9.41
CA SER A 130 7.51 -13.16 -10.54
C SER A 130 6.85 -12.69 -11.83
N ALA A 131 7.59 -12.68 -12.94
CA ALA A 131 7.03 -12.34 -14.23
C ALA A 131 6.28 -13.50 -14.91
N GLU A 132 6.37 -14.71 -14.36
CA GLU A 132 5.70 -15.90 -14.90
C GLU A 132 4.28 -16.03 -14.36
N ASP A 133 4.11 -15.91 -13.04
CA ASP A 133 2.85 -16.19 -12.35
C ASP A 133 2.37 -15.03 -11.46
N PHE A 134 3.14 -13.93 -11.40
CA PHE A 134 2.88 -12.77 -10.53
C PHE A 134 2.81 -13.10 -9.04
N SER A 135 3.45 -14.21 -8.63
CA SER A 135 3.66 -14.52 -7.22
C SER A 135 4.52 -13.44 -6.54
N PRO A 136 4.18 -13.04 -5.30
CA PRO A 136 4.92 -12.03 -4.57
C PRO A 136 6.27 -12.63 -4.15
N GLY A 137 7.34 -11.85 -4.26
CA GLY A 137 8.64 -12.18 -3.67
C GLY A 137 8.90 -11.35 -2.43
N TYR A 138 8.79 -10.03 -2.55
CA TYR A 138 9.06 -9.12 -1.45
C TYR A 138 8.33 -7.79 -1.58
N LEU A 139 8.20 -7.07 -0.46
CA LEU A 139 7.71 -5.70 -0.43
C LEU A 139 8.39 -4.91 0.69
N PHE A 140 8.91 -3.73 0.36
CA PHE A 140 9.39 -2.74 1.32
C PHE A 140 8.51 -1.50 1.26
N ILE A 141 8.06 -1.02 2.41
CA ILE A 141 7.27 0.21 2.53
C ILE A 141 8.02 1.20 3.43
N ASP A 142 8.15 2.45 3.00
CA ASP A 142 8.50 3.60 3.83
C ASP A 142 7.39 4.66 3.70
N GLN A 143 6.59 4.78 4.76
CA GLN A 143 5.47 5.71 4.83
C GLN A 143 5.71 6.74 5.92
N ARG A 144 5.51 8.01 5.57
CA ARG A 144 5.43 9.12 6.50
C ARG A 144 4.08 9.81 6.38
N GLU A 145 3.31 9.72 7.46
CA GLU A 145 2.02 10.38 7.62
C GLU A 145 2.13 11.39 8.76
N ASN A 146 2.21 12.68 8.43
CA ASN A 146 2.47 13.76 9.36
C ASN A 146 3.77 13.51 10.18
N SER A 147 3.61 13.28 11.48
CA SER A 147 4.70 12.94 12.42
C SER A 147 4.90 11.43 12.60
N ARG A 148 4.04 10.61 12.00
CA ARG A 148 4.11 9.15 12.05
C ARG A 148 4.97 8.65 10.91
N VAL A 149 5.88 7.72 11.21
CA VAL A 149 6.68 6.99 10.24
C VAL A 149 6.38 5.51 10.44
N THR A 150 6.09 4.82 9.36
CA THR A 150 5.89 3.37 9.32
C THR A 150 6.85 2.80 8.31
N LYS A 151 7.60 1.78 8.70
CA LYS A 151 8.40 0.97 7.78
C LYS A 151 7.96 -0.47 7.87
N ALA A 152 7.75 -1.09 6.73
CA ALA A 152 7.42 -2.51 6.64
C ALA A 152 8.36 -3.20 5.65
N SER A 153 8.70 -4.45 5.94
CA SER A 153 9.34 -5.36 5.00
C SER A 153 8.56 -6.67 5.03
N LEU A 154 8.16 -7.18 3.87
CA LEU A 154 7.52 -8.46 3.70
C LEU A 154 8.38 -9.31 2.76
N GLU A 155 8.48 -10.60 3.08
CA GLU A 155 9.12 -11.62 2.26
C GLU A 155 8.15 -12.79 2.12
N PHE A 156 8.05 -13.30 0.91
CA PHE A 156 7.22 -14.43 0.52
C PHE A 156 8.12 -15.49 -0.11
N THR A 157 7.94 -16.74 0.30
CA THR A 157 8.69 -17.87 -0.25
C THR A 157 7.76 -18.82 -1.00
N GLU A 158 8.35 -19.62 -1.89
CA GLU A 158 7.61 -20.57 -2.74
C GLU A 158 6.80 -21.61 -1.96
N ASP A 159 7.20 -21.93 -0.73
CA ASP A 159 6.48 -22.83 0.19
C ASP A 159 5.29 -22.16 0.92
N GLY A 160 4.97 -20.91 0.57
CA GLY A 160 3.85 -20.17 1.18
C GLY A 160 4.17 -19.56 2.54
N ARG A 161 5.43 -19.60 2.99
CA ARG A 161 5.86 -18.91 4.21
C ARG A 161 5.94 -17.39 3.97
N ILE A 162 5.46 -16.64 4.95
CA ILE A 162 5.41 -15.19 4.94
C ILE A 162 6.13 -14.67 6.17
N ARG A 163 7.12 -13.78 5.95
CA ARG A 163 7.79 -13.04 7.01
C ARG A 163 7.50 -11.57 6.87
N SER A 164 7.20 -10.90 7.97
CA SER A 164 7.02 -9.45 8.00
C SER A 164 7.68 -8.82 9.22
N GLN A 165 8.27 -7.66 9.01
CA GLN A 165 8.71 -6.76 10.08
C GLN A 165 8.05 -5.40 9.88
N LEU A 166 7.39 -4.90 10.93
CA LEU A 166 6.68 -3.63 10.92
C LEU A 166 7.18 -2.76 12.07
N SER A 167 7.77 -1.61 11.76
CA SER A 167 8.16 -0.62 12.74
C SER A 167 7.35 0.66 12.60
N LYS A 168 6.96 1.25 13.73
CA LYS A 168 6.22 2.51 13.78
C LYS A 168 6.92 3.49 14.71
N ARG A 169 7.01 4.75 14.31
CA ARG A 169 7.57 5.85 15.09
C ARG A 169 6.64 7.05 15.02
N LYS A 170 6.50 7.81 16.11
CA LYS A 170 5.76 9.08 16.13
C LYS A 170 6.63 10.18 16.75
N GLY A 171 7.13 11.09 15.93
CA GLY A 171 8.13 12.06 16.35
C GLY A 171 9.41 11.37 16.82
N GLU A 172 9.84 11.64 18.04
CA GLU A 172 10.99 11.00 18.68
C GLU A 172 10.64 9.64 19.32
N ASN A 173 9.36 9.35 19.52
CA ASN A 173 8.92 8.11 20.17
C ASN A 173 9.00 6.93 19.19
N VAL A 174 9.94 6.02 19.44
CA VAL A 174 10.07 4.75 18.73
C VAL A 174 9.07 3.75 19.32
N GLY A 175 8.14 3.26 18.50
CA GLY A 175 7.20 2.21 18.87
C GLY A 175 7.85 0.83 18.84
N ARG A 176 7.09 -0.20 19.18
CA ARG A 176 7.55 -1.58 19.05
C ARG A 176 7.67 -1.97 17.58
N THR A 177 8.70 -2.74 17.27
CA THR A 177 8.73 -3.53 16.04
C THR A 177 7.86 -4.76 16.26
N HIS A 178 6.98 -5.01 15.31
CA HIS A 178 6.18 -6.23 15.24
C HIS A 178 6.78 -7.14 14.19
N GLU A 179 6.90 -8.42 14.52
CA GLU A 179 7.40 -9.46 13.62
C GLU A 179 6.31 -10.52 13.46
N TYR A 180 6.15 -10.98 12.23
CA TYR A 180 5.23 -12.04 11.87
C TYR A 180 5.99 -13.06 11.04
N ASP A 181 5.78 -14.34 11.34
CA ASP A 181 6.38 -15.45 10.61
C ASP A 181 5.41 -16.62 10.66
N PHE A 182 4.77 -16.93 9.53
CA PHE A 182 3.75 -17.96 9.44
C PHE A 182 3.71 -18.57 8.04
N GLU A 183 3.10 -19.74 7.92
CA GLU A 183 2.83 -20.40 6.65
C GLU A 183 1.37 -20.14 6.28
N ALA A 184 1.15 -19.55 5.10
CA ALA A 184 -0.17 -19.32 4.60
C ALA A 184 -0.74 -20.60 3.99
N ASN A 185 -1.97 -20.93 4.37
CA ASN A 185 -2.71 -22.06 3.83
C ASN A 185 -3.36 -21.78 2.46
N ASN A 186 -3.03 -20.65 1.83
CA ASN A 186 -3.64 -20.16 0.59
C ASN A 186 -2.64 -19.29 -0.18
N PHE A 187 -2.93 -19.00 -1.45
CA PHE A 187 -2.13 -18.07 -2.26
C PHE A 187 -2.35 -16.64 -1.77
N THR A 188 -1.52 -16.20 -0.82
CA THR A 188 -1.59 -14.88 -0.20
C THR A 188 -0.70 -13.88 -0.93
N LEU A 189 -1.26 -12.70 -1.21
CA LEU A 189 -0.58 -11.60 -1.90
C LEU A 189 -0.34 -10.44 -0.94
N GLU A 190 0.66 -9.61 -1.20
CA GLU A 190 0.70 -8.26 -0.64
C GLU A 190 -0.05 -7.27 -1.56
N PRO A 191 -0.49 -6.09 -1.07
CA PRO A 191 -1.39 -5.21 -1.82
C PRO A 191 -0.93 -4.79 -3.23
N LEU A 192 0.38 -4.59 -3.45
CA LEU A 192 0.94 -4.25 -4.75
C LEU A 192 0.82 -5.44 -5.71
N SER A 193 1.29 -6.61 -5.31
CA SER A 193 1.17 -7.87 -6.06
C SER A 193 -0.30 -8.23 -6.31
N ALA A 194 -1.19 -8.01 -5.33
CA ALA A 194 -2.63 -8.21 -5.50
C ALA A 194 -3.21 -7.32 -6.61
N ALA A 195 -2.78 -6.05 -6.71
CA ALA A 195 -3.22 -5.16 -7.77
C ALA A 195 -2.71 -5.59 -9.16
N PHE A 196 -1.45 -6.02 -9.26
CA PHE A 196 -0.89 -6.55 -10.51
C PHE A 196 -1.57 -7.87 -10.89
N PHE A 197 -1.62 -8.83 -9.98
CA PHE A 197 -2.29 -10.11 -10.19
C PHE A 197 -3.75 -9.91 -10.60
N ALA A 198 -4.51 -9.03 -9.94
CA ALA A 198 -5.87 -8.73 -10.35
C ALA A 198 -5.93 -8.21 -11.80
N ARG A 199 -5.02 -7.32 -12.21
CA ARG A 199 -4.99 -6.77 -13.58
C ARG A 199 -4.61 -7.78 -14.66
N SER A 200 -3.98 -8.90 -14.30
CA SER A 200 -3.59 -9.94 -15.26
C SER A 200 -4.69 -10.95 -15.54
N LEU A 201 -5.85 -10.84 -14.88
CA LEU A 201 -6.97 -11.77 -15.04
C LEU A 201 -7.93 -11.34 -16.16
N ASP A 202 -8.54 -12.34 -16.80
CA ASP A 202 -9.67 -12.13 -17.73
C ASP A 202 -10.94 -11.76 -16.95
N TRP A 203 -11.18 -10.47 -16.77
CA TRP A 203 -12.39 -9.96 -16.10
C TRP A 203 -13.59 -9.94 -17.05
N LYS A 204 -14.70 -10.48 -16.56
CA LYS A 204 -16.00 -10.42 -17.24
C LYS A 204 -16.98 -9.63 -16.39
N PRO A 205 -17.87 -8.82 -17.00
CA PRO A 205 -18.88 -8.11 -16.25
C PRO A 205 -19.69 -9.06 -15.34
N GLY A 206 -19.85 -8.67 -14.08
CA GLY A 206 -20.59 -9.46 -13.08
C GLY A 206 -19.80 -10.60 -12.42
N VAL A 207 -18.56 -10.88 -12.84
CA VAL A 207 -17.67 -11.80 -12.14
C VAL A 207 -16.99 -11.07 -10.99
N SER A 208 -17.03 -11.68 -9.81
CA SER A 208 -16.32 -11.20 -8.64
C SER A 208 -15.23 -12.19 -8.27
N ARG A 209 -14.07 -11.72 -7.82
CA ARG A 209 -12.97 -12.58 -7.35
C ARG A 209 -12.45 -12.08 -6.00
N SER A 210 -12.04 -13.03 -5.16
CA SER A 210 -11.52 -12.75 -3.82
C SER A 210 -10.04 -13.12 -3.72
N PHE A 211 -9.23 -12.21 -3.21
CA PHE A 211 -7.79 -12.37 -3.04
C PHE A 211 -7.44 -12.35 -1.55
N ASP A 212 -6.74 -13.37 -1.09
CA ASP A 212 -6.14 -13.38 0.23
C ASP A 212 -4.94 -12.43 0.25
N THR A 213 -5.00 -11.41 1.10
CA THR A 213 -4.05 -10.31 1.10
C THR A 213 -3.47 -10.11 2.50
N PHE A 214 -2.16 -9.95 2.60
CA PHE A 214 -1.45 -9.60 3.83
C PHE A 214 -0.65 -8.31 3.65
N ASP A 215 -0.96 -7.28 4.45
CA ASP A 215 -0.33 -5.95 4.35
C ASP A 215 0.91 -5.78 5.24
N GLY A 216 1.40 -6.88 5.80
CA GLY A 216 2.52 -6.89 6.75
C GLY A 216 2.08 -6.84 8.21
N LYS A 217 0.79 -6.60 8.49
CA LYS A 217 0.21 -6.64 9.84
C LYS A 217 -1.06 -7.49 9.90
N SER A 218 -1.95 -7.27 8.95
CA SER A 218 -3.30 -7.81 8.92
C SER A 218 -3.51 -8.60 7.64
N ARG A 219 -4.14 -9.77 7.78
CA ARG A 219 -4.54 -10.64 6.68
C ARG A 219 -6.04 -10.49 6.45
N TYR A 220 -6.46 -10.28 5.21
CA TYR A 220 -7.84 -10.01 4.86
C TYR A 220 -8.14 -10.41 3.41
N LEU A 221 -9.43 -10.58 3.12
CA LEU A 221 -9.91 -10.83 1.76
C LEU A 221 -10.26 -9.51 1.06
N ILE A 222 -9.64 -9.28 -0.09
CA ILE A 222 -10.07 -8.23 -1.03
C ILE A 222 -11.00 -8.88 -2.04
N LYS A 223 -12.22 -8.37 -2.17
CA LYS A 223 -13.16 -8.80 -3.22
C LYS A 223 -13.32 -7.68 -4.25
N LEU A 224 -13.09 -8.01 -5.52
CA LEU A 224 -13.30 -7.13 -6.68
C LEU A 224 -14.49 -7.62 -7.50
#